data_AF-A0A328ASU9-F1
#
_entry.id   AF-A0A328ASU9-F1
#
_cell.length_a   1.000
_cell.length_b   1.000
_cell.length_c   1.000
_cell.angle_alpha   90.00
_cell.angle_beta   90.00
_cell.angle_gamma   90.00
#
_symmetry.space_group_name_H-M   'P 1'
#
loop_
_entity.id
_entity.type
_entity.pdbx_description
1 polymer ?
#
loop_
_entity_poly.entity_id
_entity_poly.type
_entity_poly.pdbx_seq_one_letter_code
_entity_poly.pdbx_strand_id
1 'polypeptide(L)'
;MSDVRRRPEQVGSGRYPAVAILLHWTIAALIIAQVVLAGRMEGPRSPETFAVVQLHKSIGVTVLLLTLARIAWRLINPPPPMPKTMPHWQRVLAGATHVGFYVIMLGMPLTGWIMSSTSALARPFILYGVVPWFNIPGLRGMEALHDGAETGHSWLIKVFYVLIALHVAGALKHQFFSRNEPVLARMAPGAMAGRILEPRLLLIVLGVAGVIAAARFLPPPDPGFRPAPATVSPAAPPEPAEASGPHEEAAGRDLGPQQSPQP
;
A
#
# COMPACT_ATOMS: atom_id res chain seq x y z
N MET A 1 24.66 39.09 49.54
CA MET A 1 24.12 39.63 48.28
C MET A 1 24.86 38.96 47.13
N SER A 2 24.34 37.83 46.65
CA SER A 2 24.80 37.17 45.43
C SER A 2 23.58 36.47 44.85
N ASP A 3 22.84 37.25 44.06
CA ASP A 3 21.68 36.83 43.30
C ASP A 3 22.10 35.75 42.31
N VAL A 4 21.90 34.49 42.70
CA VAL A 4 21.99 33.33 41.81
C VAL A 4 20.82 33.46 40.86
N ARG A 5 21.06 34.18 39.75
CA ARG A 5 20.21 34.21 38.57
C ARG A 5 20.05 32.78 38.08
N ARG A 6 19.04 32.08 38.60
CA ARG A 6 18.59 30.78 38.08
C ARG A 6 18.29 31.04 36.61
N ARG A 7 19.14 30.53 35.72
CA ARG A 7 18.76 30.40 34.31
C ARG A 7 17.43 29.65 34.33
N PRO A 8 16.38 30.13 33.65
CA PRO A 8 15.17 29.33 33.51
C PRO A 8 15.66 27.98 32.95
N GLU A 9 15.46 26.91 33.73
CA GLU A 9 15.66 25.57 33.23
C GLU A 9 14.89 25.51 31.92
N GLN A 10 15.58 25.30 30.81
CA GLN A 10 14.92 25.03 29.56
C GLN A 10 14.15 23.73 29.78
N VAL A 11 12.87 23.87 30.13
CA VAL A 11 11.89 22.79 30.04
C VAL A 11 11.94 22.37 28.58
N GLY A 12 12.73 21.32 28.30
CA GLY A 12 12.98 20.85 26.94
C GLY A 12 11.64 20.69 26.24
N SER A 13 11.37 21.58 25.28
CA SER A 13 10.09 21.62 24.59
C SER A 13 9.83 20.24 24.01
N GLY A 14 8.74 19.57 24.42
CA GLY A 14 8.43 18.18 24.06
C GLY A 14 8.11 17.92 22.58
N ARG A 15 8.78 18.60 21.65
CA ARG A 15 8.65 18.50 20.20
C ARG A 15 9.67 17.52 19.62
N TYR A 16 9.31 16.91 18.50
CA TYR A 16 10.23 16.07 17.74
C TYR A 16 11.27 16.94 17.01
N PRO A 17 12.47 16.40 16.74
CA PRO A 17 13.43 17.05 15.85
C PRO A 17 12.82 17.34 14.47
N ALA A 18 13.20 18.44 13.84
CA ALA A 18 12.65 18.87 12.55
C ALA A 18 12.76 17.79 11.46
N VAL A 19 13.86 17.01 11.46
CA VAL A 19 14.06 15.89 10.52
C VAL A 19 13.00 14.80 10.71
N ALA A 20 12.65 14.45 11.96
CA ALA A 20 11.63 13.45 12.24
C ALA A 20 10.24 13.92 11.79
N ILE A 21 9.95 15.21 11.95
CA ILE A 21 8.72 15.85 11.48
C ILE A 21 8.65 15.81 9.95
N LEU A 22 9.73 16.22 9.26
CA LEU A 22 9.80 16.21 7.80
C LEU A 22 9.59 14.81 7.25
N LEU A 23 10.36 13.83 7.73
CA LEU A 23 10.21 12.43 7.31
C LEU A 23 8.79 11.92 7.53
N HIS A 24 8.13 12.33 8.62
CA HIS A 24 6.76 11.93 8.87
C HIS A 24 5.75 12.50 7.90
N TRP A 25 5.76 13.81 7.67
CA TRP A 25 4.79 14.43 6.77
C TRP A 25 5.05 14.06 5.31
N THR A 26 6.32 13.89 4.90
CA THR A 26 6.64 13.38 3.58
C THR A 26 6.10 11.97 3.38
N ILE A 27 6.36 11.04 4.31
CA ILE A 27 5.83 9.67 4.22
C ILE A 27 4.29 9.67 4.25
N ALA A 28 3.67 10.46 5.12
CA ALA A 28 2.22 10.56 5.20
C ALA A 28 1.60 11.07 3.88
N ALA A 29 2.18 12.11 3.27
CA ALA A 29 1.74 12.60 1.96
C ALA A 29 1.88 11.53 0.86
N LEU A 30 3.01 10.82 0.82
CA LEU A 30 3.22 9.74 -0.16
C LEU A 30 2.23 8.58 0.05
N ILE A 31 1.92 8.22 1.29
CA ILE A 31 0.91 7.19 1.59
C ILE A 31 -0.49 7.64 1.15
N ILE A 32 -0.87 8.90 1.37
CA ILE A 32 -2.14 9.44 0.88
C ILE A 32 -2.19 9.37 -0.64
N ALA A 33 -1.11 9.75 -1.32
CA ALA A 33 -1.00 9.60 -2.77
C ALA A 33 -1.17 8.14 -3.21
N GLN A 34 -0.55 7.17 -2.52
CA GLN A 34 -0.68 5.74 -2.83
C GLN A 34 -2.12 5.25 -2.77
N VAL A 35 -2.89 5.67 -1.77
CA VAL A 35 -4.32 5.31 -1.65
C VAL A 35 -5.13 5.85 -2.84
N VAL A 36 -4.89 7.09 -3.25
CA VAL A 36 -5.56 7.69 -4.40
C VAL A 36 -5.16 7.00 -5.72
N LEU A 37 -3.87 6.69 -5.88
CA LEU A 37 -3.38 5.98 -7.07
C LEU A 37 -3.94 4.55 -7.16
N ALA A 38 -4.09 3.85 -6.03
CA ALA A 38 -4.69 2.52 -6.01
C ALA A 38 -6.11 2.52 -6.61
N GLY A 39 -6.93 3.51 -6.25
CA GLY A 39 -8.27 3.67 -6.85
C GLY A 39 -8.26 4.06 -8.34
N ARG A 40 -7.17 4.65 -8.85
CA ARG A 40 -6.99 4.93 -10.30
C ARG A 40 -6.57 3.69 -11.08
N MET A 41 -6.15 2.63 -10.40
CA MET A 41 -5.75 1.37 -11.03
C MET A 41 -6.93 0.42 -11.25
N GLU A 42 -8.10 0.74 -10.71
CA GLU A 42 -9.35 0.01 -10.93
C GLU A 42 -9.84 0.20 -12.37
N GLY A 43 -10.20 -0.90 -13.04
CA GLY A 43 -10.75 -0.89 -14.40
C GLY A 43 -9.91 -1.66 -15.42
N PRO A 44 -10.23 -1.51 -16.72
CA PRO A 44 -9.57 -2.25 -17.79
C PRO A 44 -8.08 -1.93 -17.89
N ARG A 45 -7.29 -2.93 -18.31
CA ARG A 45 -5.86 -2.71 -18.58
C ARG A 45 -5.71 -1.76 -19.77
N SER A 46 -5.10 -0.61 -19.53
CA SER A 46 -4.80 0.40 -20.53
C SER A 46 -3.37 0.93 -20.38
N PRO A 47 -2.81 1.63 -21.38
CA PRO A 47 -1.52 2.32 -21.23
C PRO A 47 -1.50 3.30 -20.06
N GLU A 48 -2.62 3.98 -19.80
CA GLU A 48 -2.75 4.88 -18.66
C GLU A 48 -2.70 4.12 -17.33
N THR A 49 -3.50 3.06 -17.18
CA THR A 49 -3.50 2.21 -15.99
C THR A 49 -2.10 1.63 -15.73
N PHE A 50 -1.37 1.26 -16.78
CA PHE A 50 0.01 0.80 -16.67
C PHE A 50 0.94 1.91 -16.14
N ALA A 51 0.83 3.14 -16.65
CA ALA A 51 1.62 4.27 -16.16
C ALA A 51 1.30 4.59 -14.69
N VAL A 52 0.03 4.52 -14.28
CA VAL A 52 -0.38 4.67 -12.87
C VAL A 52 0.24 3.57 -12.00
N VAL A 53 0.23 2.31 -12.44
CA VAL A 53 0.88 1.19 -11.73
C VAL A 53 2.38 1.45 -11.55
N GLN A 54 3.07 1.92 -12.59
CA GLN A 54 4.51 2.21 -12.50
C GLN A 54 4.79 3.36 -11.54
N LEU A 55 3.95 4.40 -11.52
CA LEU A 55 4.04 5.48 -10.54
C LEU A 55 3.78 4.97 -9.12
N HIS A 56 2.74 4.16 -8.91
CA HIS A 56 2.41 3.53 -7.62
C HIS A 56 3.59 2.71 -7.08
N LYS A 57 4.21 1.89 -7.93
CA LYS A 57 5.41 1.13 -7.55
C LYS A 57 6.60 2.04 -7.20
N SER A 58 6.80 3.12 -7.95
CA SER A 58 7.89 4.09 -7.72
C SER A 58 7.76 4.81 -6.37
N ILE A 59 6.55 5.26 -6.06
CA ILE A 59 6.24 5.87 -4.76
C ILE A 59 6.37 4.83 -3.65
N GLY A 60 5.96 3.57 -3.88
CA GLY A 60 6.13 2.47 -2.93
C GLY A 60 7.59 2.25 -2.52
N VAL A 61 8.50 2.19 -3.50
CA VAL A 61 9.95 2.10 -3.24
C VAL A 61 10.45 3.33 -2.48
N THR A 62 9.96 4.52 -2.81
CA THR A 62 10.35 5.75 -2.11
C THR A 62 9.90 5.73 -0.64
N VAL A 63 8.68 5.27 -0.36
CA VAL A 63 8.17 5.09 1.01
C VAL A 63 9.00 4.05 1.77
N LEU A 64 9.42 2.96 1.13
CA LEU A 64 10.30 1.95 1.74
C LEU A 64 11.63 2.59 2.19
N LEU A 65 12.31 3.30 1.28
CA LEU A 65 13.59 3.95 1.57
C LEU A 65 13.48 5.03 2.66
N LEU A 66 12.44 5.87 2.60
CA LEU A 66 12.20 6.90 3.62
C LEU A 66 11.83 6.29 4.97
N THR A 67 11.12 5.15 4.98
CA THR A 67 10.82 4.42 6.21
C THR A 67 12.07 3.86 6.85
N LEU A 68 13.00 3.30 6.06
CA LEU A 68 14.30 2.85 6.57
C LEU A 68 15.09 4.02 7.16
N ALA A 69 15.14 5.16 6.47
CA ALA A 69 15.77 6.38 6.98
C ALA A 69 15.11 6.86 8.29
N ARG A 70 13.77 6.80 8.38
CA ARG A 70 13.02 7.14 9.60
C ARG A 70 13.34 6.20 10.77
N ILE A 71 13.43 4.90 10.52
CA ILE A 71 13.81 3.91 11.55
C ILE A 71 15.23 4.20 12.03
N ALA A 72 16.19 4.35 11.12
CA ALA A 72 17.57 4.69 11.46
C ALA A 72 17.65 5.99 12.27
N TRP A 73 16.92 7.03 11.85
CA TRP A 73 16.85 8.30 12.57
C TRP A 73 16.31 8.11 13.98
N ARG A 74 15.24 7.34 14.15
CA ARG A 74 14.62 7.07 15.46
C ARG A 74 15.53 6.29 16.41
N LEU A 75 16.36 5.39 15.88
CA LEU A 75 17.33 4.64 16.67
C LEU A 75 18.45 5.55 17.19
N ILE A 76 18.91 6.50 16.37
CA ILE A 76 19.97 7.44 16.72
C ILE A 76 19.43 8.63 17.54
N ASN A 77 18.15 8.99 17.35
CA ASN A 77 17.47 10.10 18.01
C ASN A 77 16.20 9.61 18.69
N PRO A 78 16.29 9.08 19.93
CA PRO A 78 15.15 8.56 20.65
C PRO A 78 14.02 9.58 20.79
N PRO A 79 12.76 9.17 20.59
CA PRO A 79 11.63 10.08 20.68
C PRO A 79 11.43 10.59 22.12
N PRO A 80 10.87 11.81 22.31
CA PRO A 80 10.51 12.29 23.63
C PRO A 80 9.58 11.30 24.36
N PRO A 81 9.73 11.13 25.69
CA PRO A 81 8.92 10.20 26.44
C PRO A 81 7.42 10.54 26.36
N MET A 82 6.59 9.50 26.43
CA MET A 82 5.14 9.66 26.53
C MET A 82 4.77 10.34 27.87
N PRO A 83 3.70 11.15 27.92
CA PRO A 83 3.22 11.75 29.16
C PRO A 83 2.95 10.67 30.23
N LYS A 84 3.44 10.90 31.46
CA LYS A 84 3.24 9.96 32.58
C LYS A 84 1.76 9.81 32.95
N THR A 85 0.98 10.85 32.70
CA THR A 85 -0.47 10.97 32.90
C THR A 85 -1.30 10.14 31.92
N MET A 86 -0.71 9.66 30.82
CA MET A 86 -1.42 8.85 29.83
C MET A 86 -1.77 7.46 30.41
N PRO A 87 -3.03 7.00 30.34
CA PRO A 87 -3.39 5.65 30.78
C PRO A 87 -2.57 4.56 30.10
N HIS A 88 -2.23 3.49 30.83
CA HIS A 88 -1.35 2.44 30.32
C HIS A 88 -1.84 1.82 29.00
N TRP A 89 -3.14 1.55 28.89
CA TRP A 89 -3.74 1.00 27.67
C TRP A 89 -3.57 1.92 26.44
N GLN A 90 -3.57 3.25 26.63
CA GLN A 90 -3.34 4.20 25.53
C GLN A 90 -1.88 4.18 25.08
N ARG A 91 -0.93 4.03 26.03
CA ARG A 91 0.50 3.88 25.70
C ARG A 91 0.77 2.59 24.92
N VAL A 92 0.18 1.48 25.35
CA VAL A 92 0.29 0.19 24.64
C VAL A 92 -0.30 0.29 23.25
N LEU A 93 -1.52 0.84 23.11
CA LEU A 93 -2.18 1.00 21.82
C LEU A 93 -1.38 1.93 20.88
N ALA A 94 -0.87 3.05 21.38
CA ALA A 94 -0.01 3.94 20.59
C ALA A 94 1.28 3.24 20.16
N GLY A 95 1.90 2.45 21.04
CA GLY A 95 3.07 1.63 20.69
C GLY A 95 2.76 0.60 19.60
N ALA A 96 1.68 -0.17 19.78
CA ALA A 96 1.23 -1.18 18.83
C ALA A 96 0.89 -0.57 17.46
N THR A 97 0.19 0.56 17.42
CA THR A 97 -0.12 1.26 16.17
C THR A 97 1.14 1.71 15.44
N HIS A 98 2.15 2.26 16.15
CA HIS A 98 3.42 2.64 15.52
C HIS A 98 4.20 1.44 14.98
N VAL A 99 4.29 0.35 15.76
CA VAL A 99 4.95 -0.89 15.30
C VAL A 99 4.22 -1.46 14.09
N GLY A 100 2.88 -1.51 14.15
CA GLY A 100 2.02 -1.92 13.04
C GLY A 100 2.31 -1.11 11.77
N PHE A 101 2.43 0.21 11.87
CA PHE A 101 2.79 1.01 10.70
C PHE A 101 4.18 0.71 10.16
N TYR A 102 5.18 0.44 10.99
CA TYR A 102 6.49 0.01 10.48
C TYR A 102 6.36 -1.30 9.70
N VAL A 103 5.58 -2.26 10.21
CA VAL A 103 5.29 -3.51 9.49
C VAL A 103 4.59 -3.23 8.16
N ILE A 104 3.57 -2.36 8.12
CA ILE A 104 2.87 -2.01 6.88
C ILE A 104 3.79 -1.29 5.88
N MET A 105 4.52 -0.26 6.33
CA MET A 105 5.35 0.59 5.47
C MET A 105 6.56 -0.16 4.90
N LEU A 106 7.00 -1.24 5.54
CA LEU A 106 8.02 -2.14 4.99
C LEU A 106 7.37 -3.27 4.17
N GLY A 107 6.36 -3.93 4.73
CA GLY A 107 5.71 -5.10 4.15
C GLY A 107 5.01 -4.83 2.83
N MET A 108 4.22 -3.75 2.71
CA MET A 108 3.49 -3.46 1.47
C MET A 108 4.40 -3.22 0.25
N PRO A 109 5.42 -2.35 0.31
CA PRO A 109 6.31 -2.19 -0.84
C PRO A 109 7.16 -3.43 -1.09
N LEU A 110 7.53 -4.21 -0.07
CA LEU A 110 8.24 -5.47 -0.27
C LEU A 110 7.38 -6.51 -0.99
N THR A 111 6.13 -6.71 -0.59
CA THR A 111 5.23 -7.64 -1.27
C THR A 111 4.94 -7.18 -2.70
N GLY A 112 4.71 -5.88 -2.93
CA GLY A 112 4.56 -5.32 -4.28
C GLY A 112 5.80 -5.50 -5.15
N TRP A 113 6.99 -5.41 -4.57
CA TRP A 113 8.24 -5.64 -5.28
C TRP A 113 8.47 -7.13 -5.60
N ILE A 114 8.08 -8.03 -4.70
CA ILE A 114 8.05 -9.48 -4.96
C ILE A 114 7.10 -9.77 -6.11
N MET A 115 5.86 -9.25 -6.09
CA MET A 115 4.89 -9.43 -7.19
C MET A 115 5.44 -8.94 -8.54
N SER A 116 6.16 -7.82 -8.55
CA SER A 116 6.84 -7.31 -9.74
C SER A 116 7.95 -8.26 -10.22
N SER A 117 8.70 -8.84 -9.28
CA SER A 117 9.84 -9.70 -9.57
C SER A 117 9.45 -11.12 -9.99
N THR A 118 8.28 -11.60 -9.56
CA THR A 118 7.73 -12.91 -9.94
C THR A 118 6.99 -12.88 -11.27
N SER A 119 6.66 -11.70 -11.81
CA SER A 119 5.94 -11.57 -13.09
C SER A 119 6.64 -12.32 -14.23
N ALA A 120 5.93 -13.22 -14.90
CA ALA A 120 6.44 -13.97 -16.05
C ALA A 120 6.85 -13.06 -17.22
N LEU A 121 6.11 -11.97 -17.39
CA LEU A 121 6.42 -10.87 -18.28
C LEU A 121 7.55 -10.05 -17.63
N ALA A 122 8.79 -10.23 -18.09
CA ALA A 122 9.98 -9.50 -17.62
C ALA A 122 9.91 -8.01 -18.00
N ARG A 123 8.93 -7.31 -17.44
CA ARG A 123 8.69 -5.89 -17.69
C ARG A 123 9.71 -5.09 -16.89
N PRO A 124 10.35 -4.09 -17.52
CA PRO A 124 11.27 -3.22 -16.82
C PRO A 124 10.52 -2.45 -15.73
N PHE A 125 11.07 -2.48 -14.52
CA PHE A 125 10.60 -1.63 -13.44
C PHE A 125 11.44 -0.36 -13.48
N ILE A 126 10.86 0.75 -13.94
CA ILE A 126 11.55 2.04 -14.08
C ILE A 126 10.94 3.02 -13.09
N LEU A 127 11.72 3.49 -12.12
CA LEU A 127 11.27 4.48 -11.15
C LEU A 127 11.03 5.81 -11.86
N TYR A 128 9.81 6.30 -11.73
CA TYR A 128 9.37 7.60 -12.26
C TYR A 128 9.63 7.77 -13.77
N GLY A 129 9.79 6.67 -14.52
CA GLY A 129 10.13 6.69 -15.95
C GLY A 129 11.59 7.01 -16.30
N VAL A 130 12.47 7.20 -15.29
CA VAL A 130 13.84 7.67 -15.51
C VAL A 130 14.90 6.69 -15.02
N VAL A 131 14.73 6.11 -13.83
CA VAL A 131 15.78 5.32 -13.18
C VAL A 131 15.41 3.83 -13.22
N PRO A 132 16.17 2.96 -13.90
CA PRO A 132 15.93 1.52 -13.85
C PRO A 132 16.04 1.00 -12.42
N TRP A 133 15.06 0.21 -12.01
CA TRP A 133 15.06 -0.54 -10.76
C TRP A 133 15.22 -2.02 -11.04
N PHE A 134 15.88 -2.71 -10.12
CA PHE A 134 16.12 -4.13 -10.27
C PHE A 134 14.90 -4.95 -9.81
N ASN A 135 14.66 -6.06 -10.50
CA ASN A 135 13.83 -7.13 -9.99
C ASN A 135 14.73 -8.12 -9.23
N ILE A 136 14.16 -8.83 -8.25
CA ILE A 136 14.90 -9.80 -7.44
C ILE A 136 15.29 -11.00 -8.34
N PRO A 137 16.59 -11.30 -8.50
CA PRO A 137 17.04 -12.42 -9.33
C PRO A 137 16.48 -13.75 -8.83
N GLY A 138 16.14 -14.65 -9.77
CA GLY A 138 15.69 -16.01 -9.46
C GLY A 138 14.20 -16.15 -9.10
N LEU A 139 13.44 -15.05 -9.00
CA LEU A 139 12.01 -15.13 -8.64
C LEU A 139 11.05 -15.22 -9.84
N ARG A 140 11.53 -14.98 -11.06
CA ARG A 140 10.69 -14.87 -12.26
C ARG A 140 9.91 -16.16 -12.50
N GLY A 141 8.59 -16.02 -12.71
CA GLY A 141 7.71 -17.15 -13.01
C GLY A 141 7.33 -18.01 -11.80
N MET A 142 7.74 -17.65 -10.58
CA MET A 142 7.33 -18.36 -9.36
C MET A 142 5.89 -17.98 -8.98
N GLU A 143 4.91 -18.67 -9.53
CA GLU A 143 3.47 -18.42 -9.34
C GLU A 143 3.06 -18.47 -7.86
N ALA A 144 3.44 -19.54 -7.14
CA ALA A 144 3.11 -19.67 -5.72
C ALA A 144 3.61 -18.48 -4.86
N LEU A 145 4.78 -17.92 -5.20
CA LEU A 145 5.32 -16.75 -4.51
C LEU A 145 4.60 -15.46 -4.93
N HIS A 146 4.17 -15.36 -6.18
CA HIS A 146 3.32 -14.26 -6.66
C HIS A 146 2.01 -14.21 -5.88
N ASP A 147 1.29 -15.33 -5.82
CA ASP A 147 -0.02 -15.45 -5.16
C ASP A 147 0.08 -15.19 -3.65
N GLY A 148 1.14 -15.70 -3.01
CA GLY A 148 1.43 -15.42 -1.61
C GLY A 148 1.70 -13.94 -1.35
N ALA A 149 2.47 -13.29 -2.22
CA ALA A 149 2.76 -11.86 -2.11
C ALA A 149 1.52 -11.00 -2.37
N GLU A 150 0.68 -11.35 -3.34
CA GLU A 150 -0.59 -10.68 -3.63
C GLU A 150 -1.56 -10.80 -2.45
N THR A 151 -1.72 -12.01 -1.91
CA THR A 151 -2.54 -12.28 -0.73
C THR A 151 -2.04 -11.47 0.46
N GLY A 152 -0.72 -11.49 0.71
CA GLY A 152 -0.10 -10.69 1.77
C GLY A 152 -0.34 -9.20 1.59
N HIS A 153 -0.16 -8.67 0.38
CA HIS A 153 -0.42 -7.26 0.06
C HIS A 153 -1.87 -6.87 0.34
N SER A 154 -2.84 -7.71 -0.07
CA SER A 154 -4.26 -7.50 0.19
C SER A 154 -4.60 -7.45 1.68
N TRP A 155 -4.04 -8.37 2.48
CA TRP A 155 -4.21 -8.35 3.94
C TRP A 155 -3.58 -7.13 4.60
N LEU A 156 -2.39 -6.73 4.16
CA LEU A 156 -1.70 -5.55 4.68
C LEU A 156 -2.52 -4.26 4.45
N ILE A 157 -3.23 -4.13 3.32
CA ILE A 157 -4.13 -2.99 3.06
C ILE A 157 -5.28 -2.95 4.08
N LYS A 158 -5.89 -4.09 4.39
CA LYS A 158 -6.98 -4.17 5.38
C LYS A 158 -6.50 -3.73 6.77
N VAL A 159 -5.34 -4.23 7.19
CA VAL A 159 -4.70 -3.85 8.46
C VAL A 159 -4.33 -2.36 8.45
N PHE A 160 -3.80 -1.85 7.34
CA PHE A 160 -3.48 -0.43 7.18
C PHE A 160 -4.69 0.47 7.44
N TYR A 161 -5.86 0.15 6.90
CA TYR A 161 -7.08 0.95 7.13
C TYR A 161 -7.50 0.99 8.60
N VAL A 162 -7.35 -0.14 9.32
CA VAL A 162 -7.60 -0.16 10.77
C VAL A 162 -6.58 0.71 11.51
N LEU A 163 -5.30 0.59 11.17
CA LEU A 163 -4.23 1.36 11.82
C LEU A 163 -4.34 2.86 11.57
N ILE A 164 -4.68 3.30 10.35
CA ILE A 164 -4.86 4.73 10.05
C ILE A 164 -6.08 5.31 10.76
N ALA A 165 -7.18 4.55 10.85
CA ALA A 165 -8.33 4.95 11.65
C ALA A 165 -7.96 5.13 13.12
N LEU A 166 -7.27 4.15 13.72
CA LEU A 166 -6.79 4.22 15.11
C LEU A 166 -5.83 5.39 15.33
N HIS A 167 -4.92 5.63 14.38
CA HIS A 167 -3.92 6.68 14.46
C HIS A 167 -4.54 8.08 14.43
N VAL A 168 -5.40 8.34 13.43
CA VAL A 168 -6.07 9.63 13.27
C VAL A 168 -7.04 9.85 14.43
N ALA A 169 -7.84 8.85 14.81
CA ALA A 169 -8.74 8.95 15.95
C ALA A 169 -7.97 9.24 17.26
N GLY A 170 -6.84 8.57 17.49
CA GLY A 170 -5.96 8.83 18.62
C GLY A 170 -5.43 10.27 18.62
N ALA A 171 -4.92 10.75 17.48
CA ALA A 171 -4.41 12.11 17.34
C ALA A 171 -5.50 13.17 17.60
N LEU A 172 -6.69 13.00 17.03
CA LEU A 172 -7.82 13.91 17.23
C LEU A 172 -8.34 13.87 18.67
N LYS A 173 -8.46 12.67 19.27
CA LYS A 173 -8.85 12.53 20.67
C LYS A 173 -7.89 13.30 21.57
N HIS A 174 -6.58 13.14 21.40
CA HIS A 174 -5.62 13.86 22.21
C HIS A 174 -5.66 15.37 21.96
N GLN A 175 -5.87 15.81 20.72
CA GLN A 175 -5.97 17.23 20.39
C GLN A 175 -7.19 17.92 21.02
N PHE A 176 -8.35 17.26 21.05
CA PHE A 176 -9.60 17.89 21.51
C PHE A 176 -9.94 17.59 22.97
N PHE A 177 -9.57 16.42 23.48
CA PHE A 177 -9.97 15.94 24.80
C PHE A 177 -8.83 15.93 25.82
N SER A 178 -7.55 16.02 25.39
CA SER A 178 -6.40 16.12 26.29
C SER A 178 -5.85 17.55 26.30
N ARG A 179 -6.55 18.46 27.01
CA ARG A 179 -6.22 19.90 27.09
C ARG A 179 -4.77 20.20 27.53
N ASN A 180 -4.11 19.25 28.20
CA ASN A 180 -2.74 19.39 28.71
C ASN A 180 -1.68 18.56 27.93
N GLU A 181 -2.06 17.87 26.85
CA GLU A 181 -1.16 16.98 26.10
C GLU A 181 -1.33 17.18 24.58
N PRO A 182 -0.73 18.22 23.98
CA PRO A 182 -0.87 18.47 22.56
C PRO A 182 0.03 17.53 21.76
N VAL A 183 -0.39 16.27 21.62
CA VAL A 183 0.33 15.23 20.86
C VAL A 183 0.52 15.66 19.40
N LEU A 184 -0.49 16.30 18.80
CA LEU A 184 -0.39 16.89 17.47
C LEU A 184 0.67 18.00 17.42
N ALA A 185 0.81 18.84 18.46
CA ALA A 185 1.85 19.88 18.50
C ALA A 185 3.29 19.36 18.56
N ARG A 186 3.47 18.07 18.86
CA ARG A 186 4.79 17.43 18.85
C ARG A 186 5.24 17.08 17.43
N MET A 187 4.30 16.82 16.51
CA MET A 187 4.56 16.41 15.13
C MET A 187 4.13 17.43 14.07
N ALA A 188 3.17 18.32 14.35
CA ALA A 188 2.76 19.37 13.44
C ALA A 188 3.77 20.55 13.49
N PRO A 189 4.35 20.97 12.35
CA PRO A 189 5.25 22.13 12.32
C PRO A 189 4.57 23.35 12.94
N GLY A 190 5.11 23.81 14.07
CA GLY A 190 4.69 25.07 14.69
C GLY A 190 3.37 25.07 15.48
N ALA A 191 2.63 23.96 15.64
CA ALA A 191 1.34 23.97 16.36
C ALA A 191 1.47 24.21 17.88
N MET A 192 0.49 24.91 18.47
CA MET A 192 0.32 25.11 19.92
C MET A 192 -0.94 24.34 20.37
N ALA A 193 -1.11 24.10 21.66
CA ALA A 193 -2.28 23.39 22.19
C ALA A 193 -3.50 24.31 22.28
N GLY A 194 -4.69 23.82 21.91
CA GLY A 194 -5.94 24.30 22.52
C GLY A 194 -6.85 25.24 21.71
N ARG A 195 -6.68 25.44 20.39
CA ARG A 195 -7.68 26.15 19.56
C ARG A 195 -8.24 25.28 18.43
N ILE A 196 -9.58 25.36 18.24
CA ILE A 196 -10.34 24.59 17.24
C ILE A 196 -10.14 25.16 15.82
N LEU A 197 -9.88 26.47 15.70
CA LEU A 197 -9.61 27.19 14.45
C LEU A 197 -8.15 27.64 14.38
N GLU A 198 -7.20 26.74 14.62
CA GLU A 198 -5.80 27.08 14.36
C GLU A 198 -5.55 27.13 12.84
N PRO A 199 -5.04 28.25 12.29
CA PRO A 199 -4.72 28.39 10.86
C PRO A 199 -3.80 27.27 10.33
N ARG A 200 -3.09 26.58 11.22
CA ARG A 200 -2.14 25.51 10.91
C ARG A 200 -2.82 24.16 10.65
N LEU A 201 -3.98 23.90 11.26
CA LEU A 201 -4.81 22.74 10.90
C LEU A 201 -5.37 22.91 9.48
N LEU A 202 -5.73 24.14 9.11
CA LEU A 202 -6.12 24.46 7.74
C LEU A 202 -4.97 24.21 6.76
N LEU A 203 -3.72 24.54 7.09
CA LEU A 203 -2.57 24.20 6.24
C LEU A 203 -2.38 22.69 6.06
N ILE A 204 -2.57 21.89 7.11
CA ILE A 204 -2.51 20.42 6.99
C ILE A 204 -3.65 19.94 6.08
N VAL A 205 -4.88 20.42 6.28
CA VAL A 205 -6.04 20.05 5.45
C VAL A 205 -5.82 20.46 4.00
N LEU A 206 -5.37 21.69 3.74
CA LEU A 206 -5.06 22.17 2.39
C LEU A 206 -3.91 21.38 1.75
N GLY A 207 -2.88 21.05 2.52
CA GLY A 207 -1.78 20.20 2.06
C GLY A 207 -2.25 18.80 1.68
N VAL A 208 -3.07 18.17 2.51
CA VAL A 208 -3.70 16.87 2.23
C VAL A 208 -4.59 16.96 0.99
N ALA A 209 -5.45 17.97 0.88
CA ALA A 209 -6.29 18.20 -0.28
C ALA A 209 -5.46 18.40 -1.55
N GLY A 210 -4.36 19.16 -1.47
CA GLY A 210 -3.42 19.35 -2.56
C GLY A 210 -2.75 18.05 -3.00
N VAL A 211 -2.32 17.20 -2.06
CA VAL A 211 -1.77 15.87 -2.38
C VAL A 211 -2.81 14.98 -3.04
N ILE A 212 -4.05 14.96 -2.55
CA ILE A 212 -5.15 14.19 -3.15
C ILE A 212 -5.44 14.68 -4.56
N ALA A 213 -5.57 16.00 -4.75
CA ALA A 213 -5.81 16.59 -6.06
C ALA A 213 -4.66 16.27 -7.04
N ALA A 214 -3.41 16.43 -6.59
CA ALA A 214 -2.24 16.07 -7.39
C ALA A 214 -2.26 14.59 -7.79
N ALA A 215 -2.46 13.67 -6.84
CA ALA A 215 -2.50 12.24 -7.10
C ALA A 215 -3.71 11.82 -7.95
N ARG A 216 -4.82 12.57 -7.91
CA ARG A 216 -6.04 12.28 -8.67
C ARG A 216 -5.97 12.78 -10.11
N PHE A 217 -5.48 14.01 -10.30
CA PHE A 217 -5.62 14.73 -11.57
C PHE A 217 -4.32 14.89 -12.35
N LEU A 218 -3.15 14.79 -11.72
CA LEU A 218 -1.91 14.81 -12.49
C LEU A 218 -1.77 13.51 -13.29
N PRO A 219 -1.41 13.61 -14.58
CA PRO A 219 -1.09 12.43 -15.37
C PRO A 219 0.17 11.77 -14.78
N PRO A 220 0.22 10.43 -14.74
CA PRO A 220 1.45 9.74 -14.36
C PRO A 220 2.56 10.07 -15.37
N PRO A 221 3.84 10.10 -14.93
CA PRO A 221 4.97 10.21 -15.84
C PRO A 221 4.91 9.12 -16.92
N ASP A 222 5.43 9.41 -18.12
CA ASP A 222 5.60 8.36 -19.13
C ASP A 222 6.48 7.26 -18.51
N PRO A 223 6.00 6.00 -18.46
CA PRO A 223 6.73 4.91 -17.82
C PRO A 223 8.05 4.57 -18.53
N GLY A 224 8.38 5.20 -19.67
CA GLY A 224 9.62 4.97 -20.42
C GLY A 224 9.63 3.62 -21.16
N PHE A 225 8.55 2.85 -21.01
CA PHE A 225 8.32 1.56 -21.64
C PHE A 225 6.82 1.38 -21.82
N ARG A 226 6.37 0.98 -23.01
CA ARG A 226 4.97 0.65 -23.28
C ARG A 226 4.86 -0.84 -23.53
N PRO A 227 4.00 -1.57 -22.78
CA PRO A 227 3.72 -2.96 -23.11
C PRO A 227 3.19 -3.06 -24.53
N ALA A 228 3.51 -4.14 -25.24
CA ALA A 228 2.82 -4.45 -26.47
C ALA A 228 1.30 -4.48 -26.20
N PRO A 229 0.45 -3.98 -27.13
CA PRO A 229 -0.99 -4.14 -27.00
C PRO A 229 -1.28 -5.61 -26.72
N ALA A 230 -2.22 -5.90 -25.84
CA ALA A 230 -2.63 -7.27 -25.58
C ALA A 230 -3.08 -7.86 -26.93
N THR A 231 -2.21 -8.63 -27.58
CA THR A 231 -2.60 -9.41 -28.74
C THR A 231 -3.69 -10.32 -28.23
N VAL A 232 -4.90 -10.14 -28.76
CA VAL A 232 -5.92 -11.18 -28.69
C VAL A 232 -5.21 -12.43 -29.18
N SER A 233 -4.94 -13.38 -28.29
CA SER A 233 -4.44 -14.68 -28.72
C SER A 233 -5.42 -15.13 -29.81
N PRO A 234 -4.97 -15.54 -31.01
CA PRO A 234 -5.89 -16.13 -31.97
C PRO A 234 -6.63 -17.21 -31.20
N ALA A 235 -7.96 -17.14 -31.22
CA ALA A 235 -8.79 -18.18 -30.63
C ALA A 235 -8.19 -19.52 -31.07
N ALA A 236 -7.93 -20.41 -30.11
CA ALA A 236 -7.52 -21.76 -30.44
C ALA A 236 -8.45 -22.26 -31.56
N PRO A 237 -7.92 -22.85 -32.64
CA PRO A 237 -8.75 -23.34 -33.73
C PRO A 237 -9.85 -24.21 -33.12
N PRO A 238 -11.12 -24.08 -33.58
CA PRO A 238 -12.21 -24.87 -33.03
C PRO A 238 -11.80 -26.34 -33.06
N GLU A 239 -11.96 -27.00 -31.91
CA GLU A 239 -11.75 -28.44 -31.77
C GLU A 239 -12.48 -29.13 -32.94
N PRO A 240 -11.83 -30.04 -33.68
CA PRO A 240 -12.49 -30.73 -34.77
C PRO A 240 -13.71 -31.45 -34.19
N ALA A 241 -14.88 -31.13 -34.72
CA ALA A 241 -16.15 -31.74 -34.34
C ALA A 241 -15.96 -33.26 -34.33
N GLU A 242 -16.19 -33.89 -33.17
CA GLU A 242 -16.32 -35.34 -33.06
C GLU A 242 -17.37 -35.78 -34.08
N ALA A 243 -16.89 -36.39 -35.17
CA ALA A 243 -17.74 -37.10 -36.10
C ALA A 243 -18.34 -38.27 -35.33
N SER A 244 -19.61 -38.14 -34.96
CA SER A 244 -20.43 -39.24 -34.48
C SER A 244 -20.38 -40.38 -35.51
N GLY A 245 -19.61 -41.42 -35.20
CA GLY A 245 -19.52 -42.64 -36.01
C GLY A 245 -20.85 -43.39 -36.04
N PRO A 246 -21.13 -44.18 -37.09
CA PRO A 246 -22.37 -44.94 -37.19
C PRO A 246 -22.36 -46.10 -36.19
N HIS A 247 -23.43 -46.21 -35.39
CA HIS A 247 -23.72 -47.37 -34.56
C HIS A 247 -24.01 -48.59 -35.45
N GLU A 248 -23.12 -49.58 -35.41
CA GLU A 248 -23.35 -50.92 -35.88
C GLU A 248 -22.97 -51.90 -34.77
N GLU A 249 -23.96 -52.42 -34.04
CA GLU A 249 -23.77 -53.67 -33.30
C GLU A 249 -25.09 -54.46 -33.25
N ALA A 250 -25.13 -55.48 -34.10
CA ALA A 250 -26.08 -56.56 -34.07
C ALA A 250 -25.53 -57.70 -33.19
N ALA A 251 -26.27 -58.11 -32.14
CA ALA A 251 -26.16 -59.46 -31.59
C ALA A 251 -27.31 -59.75 -30.61
N GLY A 252 -28.32 -60.47 -31.10
CA GLY A 252 -29.39 -61.03 -30.29
C GLY A 252 -30.00 -62.23 -30.99
N ARG A 253 -29.25 -63.33 -31.06
CA ARG A 253 -29.75 -64.64 -31.49
C ARG A 253 -30.65 -65.18 -30.39
N ASP A 254 -31.90 -65.47 -30.71
CA ASP A 254 -32.68 -66.46 -29.96
C ASP A 254 -33.44 -67.37 -30.93
N LEU A 255 -33.44 -68.65 -30.59
CA LEU A 255 -33.81 -69.80 -31.41
C LEU A 255 -35.23 -70.26 -31.04
N GLY A 256 -36.08 -70.56 -32.03
CA GLY A 256 -37.30 -71.35 -31.78
C GLY A 256 -38.23 -71.49 -32.99
N PRO A 257 -38.90 -72.64 -33.20
CA PRO A 257 -38.97 -73.25 -34.53
C PRO A 257 -40.34 -73.18 -35.25
N GLN A 258 -40.24 -73.17 -36.59
CA GLN A 258 -41.07 -73.84 -37.60
C GLN A 258 -42.55 -74.13 -37.30
N GLN A 259 -43.44 -73.55 -38.13
CA GLN A 259 -44.67 -74.22 -38.61
C GLN A 259 -45.15 -73.62 -39.95
N SER A 260 -44.93 -74.41 -41.01
CA SER A 260 -45.71 -74.75 -42.22
C SER A 260 -46.57 -73.74 -43.03
N PRO A 261 -46.78 -73.99 -44.35
CA PRO A 261 -47.35 -73.01 -45.29
C PRO A 261 -48.77 -73.33 -45.81
N GLN A 262 -49.34 -72.35 -46.56
CA GLN A 262 -50.39 -72.44 -47.61
C GLN A 262 -51.88 -72.42 -47.18
N PRO A 263 -52.82 -72.07 -48.10
CA PRO A 263 -52.67 -71.68 -49.51
C PRO A 263 -52.91 -70.19 -49.84
#